data_AF-Q1IRR7-F1
#
_entry.id   AF-Q1IRR7-F1
#
_cell.length_a   1.000
_cell.length_b   1.000
_cell.length_c   1.000
_cell.angle_alpha   90.00
_cell.angle_beta   90.00
_cell.angle_gamma   90.00
#
_symmetry.space_group_name_H-M   'P 1'
#
loop_
_entity.id
_entity.type
_entity.pdbx_description
1 polymer ?
#
loop_
_entity_poly.entity_id
_entity_poly.type
_entity_poly.pdbx_seq_one_letter_code
_entity_poly.pdbx_strand_id
1 'polypeptide(L)'
;MAEDENIQRRRSLLQQTVGPAPWYWETFPALHGAAGQTFVWNFHGSEGALAYLVSLTLSTEPDVPRLALNTYGRPFALEGSRFGVWCPQGKYIRIAVFDAEKLKPFDFQNVAGWFKQSTERIYSATEPVADFEFDGMLPQGTHSIEFPAELHEVKEMHLVSSYPAKAKEDPHAAVYVVYPHAGLVEVLPQRWFTATNFDIGYQWISRITRDPETHRLVGEGVRIGGFELTEDGTGLAERFELA
;
A
#
# COMPACT_ATOMS: atom_id res chain seq x y z
N MET A 1 -21.42 -22.76 -10.09
CA MET A 1 -20.30 -22.81 -11.07
C MET A 1 -19.77 -21.40 -11.36
N ALA A 2 -20.58 -20.45 -11.86
CA ALA A 2 -20.08 -19.08 -12.15
C ALA A 2 -19.71 -18.23 -10.89
N GLU A 3 -20.41 -18.40 -9.77
CA GLU A 3 -20.14 -17.65 -8.54
C GLU A 3 -18.82 -18.06 -7.87
N ASP A 4 -18.53 -19.37 -7.85
CA ASP A 4 -17.26 -19.90 -7.35
C ASP A 4 -16.07 -19.43 -8.20
N GLU A 5 -16.21 -19.41 -9.54
CA GLU A 5 -15.18 -18.90 -10.45
C GLU A 5 -14.87 -17.42 -10.21
N ASN A 6 -15.91 -16.59 -10.03
CA ASN A 6 -15.76 -15.17 -9.71
C ASN A 6 -15.04 -14.94 -8.37
N ILE A 7 -15.38 -15.73 -7.33
CA ILE A 7 -14.71 -15.65 -6.03
C ILE A 7 -13.23 -16.06 -6.16
N GLN A 8 -12.92 -17.14 -6.88
CA GLN A 8 -11.53 -17.57 -7.08
C GLN A 8 -10.71 -16.54 -7.84
N ARG A 9 -11.30 -15.92 -8.87
CA ARG A 9 -10.66 -14.83 -9.62
C ARG A 9 -10.36 -13.63 -8.73
N ARG A 10 -11.33 -13.17 -7.93
CA ARG A 10 -11.15 -12.07 -6.97
C ARG A 10 -10.09 -12.39 -5.91
N ARG A 11 -10.05 -13.62 -5.39
CA ARG A 11 -8.99 -14.08 -4.47
C ARG A 11 -7.62 -14.03 -5.13
N SER A 12 -7.48 -14.54 -6.36
CA SER A 12 -6.22 -14.51 -7.09
C SER A 12 -5.74 -13.07 -7.36
N LEU A 13 -6.67 -12.19 -7.75
CA LEU A 13 -6.39 -10.78 -7.96
C LEU A 13 -5.90 -10.10 -6.67
N LEU A 14 -6.56 -10.37 -5.54
CA LEU A 14 -6.11 -9.86 -4.25
C LEU A 14 -4.74 -10.41 -3.87
N GLN A 15 -4.46 -11.71 -4.01
CA GLN A 15 -3.15 -12.29 -3.74
C GLN A 15 -2.00 -11.61 -4.50
N GLN A 16 -2.26 -11.12 -5.71
CA GLN A 16 -1.28 -10.38 -6.53
C GLN A 16 -1.21 -8.89 -6.19
N THR A 17 -2.13 -8.38 -5.37
CA THR A 17 -2.21 -6.97 -4.99
C THR A 17 -1.38 -6.71 -3.74
N VAL A 18 -0.49 -5.71 -3.81
CA VAL A 18 0.38 -5.33 -2.70
C VAL A 18 -0.43 -4.83 -1.51
N GLY A 19 -0.24 -5.45 -0.35
CA GLY A 19 -0.77 -4.96 0.93
C GLY A 19 0.28 -4.27 1.80
N PRO A 20 -0.11 -3.72 2.96
CA PRO A 20 0.81 -3.04 3.87
C PRO A 20 1.84 -3.99 4.49
N ALA A 21 3.08 -3.53 4.61
CA ALA A 21 4.07 -4.17 5.45
C ALA A 21 3.60 -4.17 6.94
N PRO A 22 3.95 -5.21 7.71
CA PRO A 22 4.55 -6.48 7.27
C PRO A 22 3.53 -7.56 6.85
N TRP A 23 2.23 -7.33 7.05
CA TRP A 23 1.19 -8.36 6.99
C TRP A 23 0.98 -9.01 5.60
N TYR A 24 1.53 -8.41 4.54
CA TYR A 24 1.33 -8.84 3.16
C TYR A 24 2.62 -9.07 2.39
N TRP A 25 3.70 -9.47 3.06
CA TRP A 25 5.04 -9.53 2.48
C TRP A 25 5.15 -10.41 1.21
N GLU A 26 4.34 -11.47 1.06
CA GLU A 26 4.33 -12.35 -0.13
C GLU A 26 3.84 -11.66 -1.42
N THR A 27 3.29 -10.46 -1.29
CA THR A 27 2.64 -9.73 -2.39
C THR A 27 3.57 -8.72 -3.06
N PHE A 28 4.77 -8.52 -2.50
CA PHE A 28 5.67 -7.45 -2.88
C PHE A 28 6.47 -7.89 -4.12
N PRO A 29 6.53 -7.08 -5.19
CA PRO A 29 7.27 -7.45 -6.38
C PRO A 29 8.77 -7.55 -6.08
N ALA A 30 9.42 -8.58 -6.62
CA ALA A 30 10.87 -8.59 -6.73
C ALA A 30 11.30 -7.42 -7.63
N LEU A 31 12.43 -6.79 -7.30
CA LEU A 31 12.98 -5.70 -8.10
C LEU A 31 14.26 -6.18 -8.79
N HIS A 32 14.42 -5.81 -10.05
CA HIS A 32 15.56 -6.22 -10.85
C HIS A 32 16.36 -4.99 -11.28
N GLY A 33 17.68 -5.04 -11.05
CA GLY A 33 18.63 -4.07 -11.57
C GLY A 33 18.90 -4.32 -13.06
N ALA A 34 19.33 -3.28 -13.76
CA ALA A 34 19.76 -3.33 -15.16
C ALA A 34 20.97 -4.24 -15.37
N ALA A 35 21.84 -4.39 -14.36
CA ALA A 35 22.97 -5.32 -14.40
C ALA A 35 22.60 -6.76 -13.96
N GLY A 36 21.31 -7.09 -13.87
CA GLY A 36 20.83 -8.43 -13.50
C GLY A 36 20.87 -8.71 -12.00
N GLN A 37 21.09 -7.70 -11.15
CA GLN A 37 20.91 -7.88 -9.70
C GLN A 37 19.44 -8.12 -9.37
N THR A 38 19.20 -8.95 -8.37
CA THR A 38 17.86 -9.17 -7.82
C THR A 38 17.80 -8.64 -6.41
N PHE A 39 16.88 -7.71 -6.17
CA PHE A 39 16.59 -7.20 -4.84
C PHE A 39 15.37 -7.91 -4.27
N VAL A 40 15.46 -8.27 -2.99
CA VAL A 40 14.50 -9.13 -2.31
C VAL A 40 14.01 -8.43 -1.04
N TRP A 41 12.69 -8.46 -0.84
CA TRP A 41 12.06 -8.00 0.39
C TRP A 41 12.12 -9.11 1.43
N ASN A 42 12.60 -8.80 2.63
CA ASN A 42 12.74 -9.75 3.73
C ASN A 42 11.92 -9.28 4.93
N PHE A 43 11.01 -10.12 5.37
CA PHE A 43 10.26 -9.91 6.61
C PHE A 43 11.04 -10.49 7.80
N HIS A 44 11.26 -9.68 8.83
CA HIS A 44 12.10 -10.03 9.99
C HIS A 44 11.35 -10.74 11.12
N GLY A 45 10.12 -11.22 10.87
CA GLY A 45 9.32 -11.92 11.89
C GLY A 45 8.70 -10.98 12.94
N SER A 46 8.18 -11.56 14.02
CA SER A 46 7.46 -10.84 15.09
C SER A 46 8.28 -10.61 16.37
N GLU A 47 9.53 -11.03 16.39
CA GLU A 47 10.40 -11.05 17.57
C GLU A 47 11.76 -10.40 17.30
N GLY A 48 12.46 -10.03 18.36
CA GLY A 48 13.80 -9.43 18.28
C GLY A 48 13.80 -7.94 17.90
N ALA A 49 15.00 -7.42 17.62
CA ALA A 49 15.22 -6.00 17.39
C ALA A 49 14.67 -5.50 16.05
N LEU A 50 14.51 -6.37 15.06
CA LEU A 50 13.98 -6.05 13.74
C LEU A 50 12.51 -6.46 13.57
N ALA A 51 11.86 -6.87 14.67
CA ALA A 51 10.48 -7.34 14.65
C ALA A 51 9.57 -6.41 13.84
N TYR A 52 8.76 -7.00 12.98
CA TYR A 52 7.75 -6.37 12.14
C TYR A 52 8.27 -5.45 11.02
N LEU A 53 9.59 -5.35 10.86
CA LEU A 53 10.18 -4.62 9.74
C LEU A 53 10.26 -5.50 8.49
N VAL A 54 10.20 -4.84 7.35
CA VAL A 54 10.51 -5.43 6.04
C VAL A 54 11.71 -4.69 5.46
N SER A 55 12.75 -5.38 5.05
CA SER A 55 13.93 -4.75 4.43
C SER A 55 14.14 -5.20 2.99
N LEU A 56 14.55 -4.27 2.13
CA LEU A 56 15.05 -4.59 0.80
C LEU A 56 16.56 -4.84 0.87
N THR A 57 17.01 -5.99 0.39
CA THR A 57 18.43 -6.37 0.30
C THR A 57 18.73 -6.87 -1.11
N LEU A 58 20.00 -7.06 -1.44
CA LEU A 58 20.38 -7.86 -2.61
C LEU A 58 20.26 -9.35 -2.26
N SER A 59 19.83 -10.17 -3.21
CA SER A 59 19.77 -11.64 -3.01
C SER A 59 21.12 -12.25 -2.65
N THR A 60 22.23 -11.63 -3.09
CA THR A 60 23.60 -12.04 -2.79
C THR A 60 24.16 -11.48 -1.47
N GLU A 61 23.49 -10.50 -0.86
CA GLU A 61 23.91 -9.81 0.36
C GLU A 61 22.72 -9.68 1.34
N PRO A 62 22.18 -10.80 1.84
CA PRO A 62 20.95 -10.80 2.64
C PRO A 62 21.06 -10.04 3.97
N ASP A 63 22.28 -9.89 4.50
CA ASP A 63 22.53 -9.18 5.76
C ASP A 63 22.84 -7.68 5.58
N VAL A 64 22.73 -7.17 4.36
CA VAL A 64 23.08 -5.78 4.01
C VAL A 64 21.82 -5.04 3.50
N PRO A 65 21.04 -4.42 4.40
CA PRO A 65 19.82 -3.72 4.03
C PRO A 65 20.13 -2.42 3.26
N ARG A 66 19.22 -2.09 2.34
CA ARG A 66 19.30 -0.92 1.45
C ARG A 66 18.06 -0.02 1.57
N LEU A 67 16.95 -0.60 2.01
CA LEU A 67 15.75 0.08 2.43
C LEU A 67 15.12 -0.70 3.59
N ALA A 68 14.49 -0.03 4.54
CA ALA A 68 13.62 -0.65 5.52
C ALA A 68 12.25 0.03 5.54
N LEU A 69 11.20 -0.78 5.63
CA LEU A 69 9.82 -0.38 5.74
C LEU A 69 9.29 -0.77 7.12
N ASN A 70 8.62 0.18 7.75
CA ASN A 70 7.78 -0.04 8.91
C ASN A 70 6.33 -0.27 8.46
N THR A 71 5.42 -0.40 9.42
CA THR A 71 3.98 -0.59 9.19
C THR A 71 3.40 0.35 8.15
N TYR A 72 2.49 -0.19 7.33
CA TYR A 72 1.73 0.53 6.31
C TYR A 72 2.52 1.00 5.08
N GLY A 73 3.83 0.75 5.01
CA GLY A 73 4.60 0.90 3.78
C GLY A 73 4.12 -0.08 2.71
N ARG A 74 3.87 0.42 1.50
CA ARG A 74 3.37 -0.37 0.36
C ARG A 74 4.18 -0.01 -0.89
N PRO A 75 5.11 -0.87 -1.31
CA PRO A 75 5.85 -0.64 -2.54
C PRO A 75 5.00 -0.93 -3.76
N PHE A 76 5.37 -0.32 -4.87
CA PHE A 76 4.81 -0.60 -6.18
C PHE A 76 5.92 -0.49 -7.22
N ALA A 77 5.86 -1.33 -8.23
CA ALA A 77 6.85 -1.33 -9.30
C ALA A 77 6.68 -0.10 -10.20
N LEU A 78 7.82 0.38 -10.69
CA LEU A 78 7.94 1.35 -11.78
C LEU A 78 8.83 0.71 -12.86
N GLU A 79 8.98 1.38 -14.00
CA GLU A 79 9.82 0.88 -15.09
C GLU A 79 11.30 0.78 -14.69
N GLY A 80 11.95 -0.30 -15.13
CA GLY A 80 13.37 -0.56 -14.89
C GLY A 80 13.66 -0.93 -13.43
N SER A 81 14.70 -0.32 -12.86
CA SER A 81 15.12 -0.51 -11.45
C SER A 81 14.35 0.39 -10.48
N ARG A 82 13.41 1.20 -10.96
CA ARG A 82 12.67 2.14 -10.11
C ARG A 82 11.50 1.46 -9.43
N PHE A 83 11.16 1.98 -8.27
CA PHE A 83 9.97 1.58 -7.54
C PHE A 83 9.53 2.75 -6.66
N GLY A 84 8.23 2.80 -6.36
CA GLY A 84 7.71 3.70 -5.35
C GLY A 84 7.36 2.96 -4.07
N VAL A 85 7.26 3.70 -2.98
CA VAL A 85 6.65 3.26 -1.73
C VAL A 85 5.68 4.34 -1.30
N TRP A 86 4.44 3.94 -1.05
CA TRP A 86 3.47 4.84 -0.45
C TRP A 86 3.12 4.41 0.98
N CYS A 87 2.83 5.40 1.82
CA CYS A 87 2.35 5.17 3.18
C CYS A 87 1.49 6.35 3.67
N PRO A 88 0.52 6.09 4.57
CA PRO A 88 -0.14 7.16 5.29
C PRO A 88 0.84 7.81 6.29
N GLN A 89 0.86 9.14 6.33
CA GLN A 89 1.70 9.96 7.20
C GLN A 89 0.86 11.06 7.87
N GLY A 90 0.25 10.71 9.00
CA GLY A 90 -0.70 11.58 9.68
C GLY A 90 -1.90 11.86 8.78
N LYS A 91 -2.09 13.14 8.41
CA LYS A 91 -3.15 13.56 7.49
C LYS A 91 -2.77 13.50 6.01
N TYR A 92 -1.52 13.15 5.68
CA TYR A 92 -1.03 13.10 4.31
C TYR A 92 -0.87 11.66 3.83
N ILE A 93 -0.86 11.50 2.51
CA ILE A 93 -0.37 10.29 1.85
C ILE A 93 0.97 10.65 1.24
N ARG A 94 2.04 9.99 1.71
CA ARG A 94 3.39 10.14 1.18
C ARG A 94 3.66 9.08 0.14
N ILE A 95 4.33 9.47 -0.94
CA ILE A 95 4.84 8.61 -2.00
C ILE A 95 6.32 8.97 -2.21
N ALA A 96 7.21 8.01 -1.96
CA ALA A 96 8.64 8.15 -2.19
C ALA A 96 9.07 7.21 -3.32
N VAL A 97 9.75 7.73 -4.34
CA VAL A 97 10.28 6.98 -5.48
C VAL A 97 11.77 6.76 -5.32
N PHE A 98 12.23 5.53 -5.50
CA PHE A 98 13.62 5.13 -5.42
C PHE A 98 14.09 4.48 -6.72
N ASP A 99 15.40 4.48 -6.90
CA ASP A 99 16.10 3.70 -7.90
C ASP A 99 16.92 2.64 -7.16
N ALA A 100 16.56 1.36 -7.32
CA ALA A 100 17.13 0.26 -6.54
C ALA A 100 18.65 0.18 -6.67
N GLU A 101 19.20 0.53 -7.85
CA GLU A 101 20.64 0.49 -8.12
C GLU A 101 21.42 1.57 -7.37
N LYS A 102 20.75 2.66 -6.96
CA LYS A 102 21.38 3.78 -6.25
C LYS A 102 21.30 3.63 -4.73
N LEU A 103 20.56 2.64 -4.22
CA LEU A 103 20.38 2.45 -2.79
C LEU A 103 21.68 2.04 -2.10
N LYS A 104 22.21 2.95 -1.30
CA LYS A 104 23.33 2.73 -0.39
C LYS A 104 22.96 1.73 0.70
N PRO A 105 23.90 0.83 1.05
CA PRO A 105 23.69 -0.07 2.17
C PRO A 105 23.72 0.69 3.50
N PHE A 106 23.11 0.11 4.53
CA PHE A 106 23.23 0.56 5.91
C PHE A 106 23.27 -0.63 6.87
N ASP A 107 23.61 -0.41 8.14
CA ASP A 107 23.62 -1.47 9.16
C ASP A 107 22.24 -1.63 9.81
N PHE A 108 21.80 -2.87 10.04
CA PHE A 108 20.52 -3.14 10.73
C PHE A 108 20.40 -2.49 12.10
N GLN A 109 21.52 -2.18 12.77
CA GLN A 109 21.53 -1.43 14.03
C GLN A 109 20.85 -0.06 13.90
N ASN A 110 20.86 0.55 12.71
CA ASN A 110 20.23 1.85 12.46
C ASN A 110 18.69 1.79 12.53
N VAL A 111 18.11 0.60 12.36
CA VAL A 111 16.65 0.37 12.39
C VAL A 111 16.22 -0.59 13.49
N ALA A 112 17.14 -0.97 14.37
CA ALA A 112 16.85 -1.81 15.53
C ALA A 112 15.88 -1.09 16.49
N GLY A 113 14.75 -1.73 16.81
CA GLY A 113 13.71 -1.19 17.68
C GLY A 113 12.76 -0.19 17.02
N TRP A 114 12.93 0.10 15.72
CA TRP A 114 12.22 1.17 15.00
C TRP A 114 10.69 0.98 14.96
N PHE A 115 10.19 -0.25 15.04
CA PHE A 115 8.75 -0.55 15.00
C PHE A 115 7.92 0.09 16.12
N LYS A 116 8.45 0.28 17.33
CA LYS A 116 7.60 0.58 18.51
C LYS A 116 7.31 2.06 18.77
N GLN A 117 7.94 3.01 18.08
CA GLN A 117 7.76 4.46 18.35
C GLN A 117 7.89 5.39 17.13
N SER A 118 8.00 4.87 15.91
CA SER A 118 8.26 5.69 14.73
C SER A 118 6.98 6.11 13.99
N THR A 119 6.84 7.41 13.74
CA THR A 119 5.91 7.95 12.73
C THR A 119 6.48 7.81 11.32
N GLU A 120 7.80 7.66 11.18
CA GLU A 120 8.46 7.40 9.91
C GLU A 120 8.24 5.94 9.50
N ARG A 121 7.87 5.73 8.23
CA ARG A 121 7.54 4.42 7.67
C ARG A 121 8.56 3.89 6.68
N ILE A 122 9.46 4.75 6.21
CA ILE A 122 10.47 4.44 5.20
C ILE A 122 11.81 4.91 5.74
N TYR A 123 12.78 4.00 5.82
CA TYR A 123 14.16 4.31 6.17
C TYR A 123 15.08 3.95 5.00
N SER A 124 15.92 4.90 4.59
CA SER A 124 16.98 4.70 3.60
C SER A 124 18.19 5.55 3.94
N ALA A 125 19.39 5.05 3.64
CA ALA A 125 20.61 5.87 3.60
C ALA A 125 20.76 6.67 2.29
N THR A 126 19.79 6.55 1.38
CA THR A 126 19.74 7.23 0.07
C THR A 126 18.49 8.08 0.00
N GLU A 127 18.63 9.33 -0.42
CA GLU A 127 17.47 10.17 -0.68
C GLU A 127 16.65 9.60 -1.86
N PRO A 128 15.31 9.66 -1.78
CA PRO A 128 14.46 9.26 -2.89
C PRO A 128 14.69 10.16 -4.11
N VAL A 129 14.47 9.60 -5.30
CA VAL A 129 14.48 10.35 -6.58
C VAL A 129 13.36 11.40 -6.59
N ALA A 130 12.22 11.06 -6.01
CA ALA A 130 11.13 11.98 -5.75
C ALA A 130 10.48 11.67 -4.40
N ASP A 131 10.19 12.68 -3.61
CA ASP A 131 9.44 12.57 -2.36
C ASP A 131 8.25 13.53 -2.42
N PHE A 132 7.05 12.99 -2.36
CA PHE A 132 5.82 13.72 -2.62
C PHE A 132 4.77 13.39 -1.59
N GLU A 133 4.01 14.40 -1.17
CA GLU A 133 2.89 14.26 -0.26
C GLU A 133 1.67 15.00 -0.81
N PHE A 134 0.50 14.40 -0.68
CA PHE A 134 -0.77 15.10 -0.89
C PHE A 134 -1.71 14.90 0.30
N ASP A 135 -2.70 15.78 0.42
CA ASP A 135 -3.65 15.74 1.54
C ASP A 135 -4.49 14.45 1.48
N GLY A 136 -4.37 13.62 2.53
CA GLY A 136 -5.13 12.41 2.73
C GLY A 136 -6.45 12.65 3.47
N MET A 137 -6.91 13.91 3.55
CA MET A 137 -8.18 14.33 4.14
C MET A 137 -9.05 15.10 3.13
N LEU A 138 -8.76 14.97 1.84
CA LEU A 138 -9.57 15.52 0.76
C LEU A 138 -11.03 15.06 0.89
N PRO A 139 -12.03 15.93 0.65
CA PRO A 139 -13.43 15.52 0.70
C PRO A 139 -13.76 14.58 -0.47
N GLN A 140 -14.90 13.89 -0.39
CA GLN A 140 -15.43 13.08 -1.50
C GLN A 140 -15.43 13.85 -2.82
N GLY A 141 -15.00 13.20 -3.90
CA GLY A 141 -15.00 13.75 -5.26
C GLY A 141 -13.62 13.69 -5.93
N THR A 142 -13.50 14.37 -7.06
CA THR A 142 -12.27 14.41 -7.86
C THR A 142 -11.50 15.70 -7.61
N HIS A 143 -10.19 15.56 -7.39
CA HIS A 143 -9.26 16.65 -7.06
C HIS A 143 -8.09 16.67 -8.03
N SER A 144 -7.65 17.87 -8.38
CA SER A 144 -6.43 18.08 -9.16
C SER A 144 -5.22 18.11 -8.22
N ILE A 145 -4.18 17.36 -8.55
CA ILE A 145 -2.95 17.24 -7.79
C ILE A 145 -1.77 17.28 -8.77
N GLU A 146 -0.77 18.12 -8.49
CA GLU A 146 0.46 18.17 -9.30
C GLU A 146 1.43 17.07 -8.84
N PHE A 147 1.41 15.93 -9.54
CA PHE A 147 2.35 14.84 -9.26
C PHE A 147 3.72 15.08 -9.91
N PRO A 148 4.82 14.65 -9.26
CA PRO A 148 6.15 14.67 -9.85
C PRO A 148 6.22 13.79 -11.10
N ALA A 149 7.09 14.17 -12.05
CA ALA A 149 7.22 13.51 -13.35
C ALA A 149 7.58 12.02 -13.22
N GLU A 150 8.30 11.65 -12.17
CA GLU A 150 8.70 10.29 -11.84
C GLU A 150 7.50 9.34 -11.66
N LEU A 151 6.31 9.88 -11.36
CA LEU A 151 5.08 9.09 -11.20
C LEU A 151 4.20 9.07 -12.45
N HIS A 152 4.50 9.85 -13.50
CA HIS A 152 3.59 10.01 -14.66
C HIS A 152 3.42 8.76 -15.51
N GLU A 153 4.27 7.74 -15.36
CA GLU A 153 4.07 6.43 -16.00
C GLU A 153 2.95 5.61 -15.34
N VAL A 154 2.60 5.93 -14.10
CA VAL A 154 1.57 5.23 -13.35
C VAL A 154 0.20 5.68 -13.83
N LYS A 155 -0.55 4.74 -14.41
CA LYS A 155 -1.89 5.00 -14.93
C LYS A 155 -2.91 5.16 -13.81
N GLU A 156 -2.94 4.21 -12.88
CA GLU A 156 -3.91 4.17 -11.79
C GLU A 156 -3.28 3.49 -10.57
N MET A 157 -3.56 4.00 -9.38
CA MET A 157 -3.25 3.36 -8.11
C MET A 157 -4.46 3.43 -7.20
N HIS A 158 -4.58 2.45 -6.31
CA HIS A 158 -5.63 2.45 -5.29
C HIS A 158 -4.99 2.52 -3.91
N LEU A 159 -5.10 3.68 -3.28
CA LEU A 159 -4.55 3.90 -1.95
C LEU A 159 -5.68 3.87 -0.94
N VAL A 160 -5.43 3.29 0.22
CA VAL A 160 -6.40 3.24 1.31
C VAL A 160 -5.81 3.93 2.53
N SER A 161 -6.54 4.92 3.05
CA SER A 161 -6.14 5.67 4.23
C SER A 161 -7.35 6.01 5.10
N SER A 162 -7.08 6.47 6.31
CA SER A 162 -8.09 7.02 7.21
C SER A 162 -8.83 8.19 6.57
N TYR A 163 -10.09 8.39 6.97
CA TYR A 163 -10.95 9.47 6.49
C TYR A 163 -11.53 10.26 7.69
N PRO A 164 -11.79 11.58 7.58
CA PRO A 164 -12.24 12.42 8.70
C PRO A 164 -13.65 12.11 9.19
N ALA A 165 -13.79 11.03 9.99
CA ALA A 165 -15.01 10.72 10.72
C ALA A 165 -15.20 11.66 11.93
N LYS A 166 -16.41 12.21 12.10
CA LYS A 166 -16.80 13.05 13.24
C LYS A 166 -17.83 12.37 14.13
N ALA A 167 -18.63 11.48 13.58
CA ALA A 167 -19.60 10.62 14.25
C ALA A 167 -19.29 9.13 14.01
N LYS A 168 -19.93 8.23 14.75
CA LYS A 168 -19.67 6.78 14.62
C LYS A 168 -20.11 6.20 13.27
N GLU A 169 -21.09 6.85 12.66
CA GLU A 169 -21.74 6.49 11.39
C GLU A 169 -20.99 7.09 10.20
N ASP A 170 -20.03 7.98 10.44
CA ASP A 170 -19.19 8.51 9.37
C ASP A 170 -18.20 7.43 8.89
N PRO A 171 -17.83 7.43 7.60
CA PRO A 171 -16.82 6.53 7.08
C PRO A 171 -15.45 6.81 7.72
N HIS A 172 -14.81 5.78 8.24
CA HIS A 172 -13.48 5.88 8.88
C HIS A 172 -12.31 5.68 7.90
N ALA A 173 -12.60 5.23 6.68
CA ALA A 173 -11.61 5.03 5.63
C ALA A 173 -12.15 5.51 4.27
N ALA A 174 -11.22 5.84 3.38
CA ALA A 174 -11.52 6.12 1.98
C ALA A 174 -10.53 5.39 1.07
N VAL A 175 -11.02 5.09 -0.13
CA VAL A 175 -10.18 4.67 -1.25
C VAL A 175 -9.86 5.92 -2.06
N TYR A 176 -8.58 6.16 -2.28
CA TYR A 176 -8.04 7.19 -3.14
C TYR A 176 -7.65 6.52 -4.45
N VAL A 177 -8.46 6.73 -5.49
CA VAL A 177 -8.12 6.29 -6.84
C VAL A 177 -7.26 7.39 -7.46
N VAL A 178 -5.96 7.11 -7.59
CA VAL A 178 -4.96 8.09 -7.98
C VAL A 178 -4.55 7.84 -9.42
N TYR A 179 -4.56 8.89 -10.24
CA TYR A 179 -4.13 8.88 -11.63
C TYR A 179 -2.96 9.87 -11.80
N PRO A 180 -1.72 9.50 -11.42
CA PRO A 180 -0.60 10.44 -11.42
C PRO A 180 -0.34 11.05 -12.80
N HIS A 181 -0.43 10.24 -13.87
CA HIS A 181 -0.28 10.68 -15.25
C HIS A 181 -1.26 11.80 -15.67
N ALA A 182 -2.45 11.84 -15.05
CA ALA A 182 -3.49 12.81 -15.36
C ALA A 182 -3.58 13.94 -14.34
N GLY A 183 -2.80 13.89 -13.25
CA GLY A 183 -2.87 14.88 -12.18
C GLY A 183 -4.15 14.79 -11.34
N LEU A 184 -4.75 13.61 -11.19
CA LEU A 184 -6.07 13.45 -10.57
C LEU A 184 -6.07 12.48 -9.39
N VAL A 185 -6.88 12.78 -8.38
CA VAL A 185 -7.23 11.89 -7.27
C VAL A 185 -8.74 11.90 -7.10
N GLU A 186 -9.36 10.73 -7.18
CA GLU A 186 -10.77 10.53 -6.82
C GLU A 186 -10.86 9.91 -5.42
N VAL A 187 -11.66 10.53 -4.55
CA VAL A 187 -11.83 10.12 -3.15
C VAL A 187 -13.18 9.45 -2.98
N LEU A 188 -13.16 8.18 -2.58
CA LEU A 188 -14.31 7.31 -2.41
C LEU A 188 -14.43 6.89 -0.94
N PRO A 189 -15.22 7.61 -0.11
CA PRO A 189 -15.42 7.24 1.28
C PRO A 189 -16.12 5.88 1.40
N GLN A 190 -15.64 5.02 2.29
CA GLN A 190 -16.16 3.69 2.47
C GLN A 190 -17.33 3.72 3.47
N ARG A 191 -18.53 4.05 2.97
CA ARG A 191 -19.75 4.31 3.78
C ARG A 191 -20.22 3.12 4.60
N TRP A 192 -19.77 1.93 4.24
CA TRP A 192 -20.04 0.69 4.97
C TRP A 192 -19.06 0.45 6.13
N PHE A 193 -17.91 1.13 6.15
CA PHE A 193 -16.84 0.97 7.13
C PHE A 193 -16.88 2.10 8.18
N THR A 194 -17.71 1.90 9.20
CA THR A 194 -18.05 2.87 10.25
C THR A 194 -17.79 2.30 11.64
N ALA A 195 -17.56 3.15 12.65
CA ALA A 195 -17.34 2.70 14.03
C ALA A 195 -18.60 2.09 14.69
N THR A 196 -19.76 2.21 14.05
CA THR A 196 -20.99 1.51 14.46
C THR A 196 -20.95 0.03 14.11
N ASN A 197 -20.29 -0.32 13.00
CA ASN A 197 -20.28 -1.68 12.46
C ASN A 197 -18.92 -2.38 12.61
N PHE A 198 -17.85 -1.63 12.87
CA PHE A 198 -16.47 -2.11 12.91
C PHE A 198 -15.71 -1.62 14.13
N ASP A 199 -14.80 -2.46 14.61
CA ASP A 199 -13.77 -2.08 15.57
C ASP A 199 -12.56 -1.48 14.82
N ILE A 200 -12.57 -0.16 14.64
CA ILE A 200 -11.60 0.59 13.84
C ILE A 200 -10.15 0.42 14.36
N GLY A 201 -9.95 -0.02 15.60
CA GLY A 201 -8.61 -0.30 16.15
C GLY A 201 -8.05 -1.67 15.75
N TYR A 202 -8.91 -2.62 15.40
CA TYR A 202 -8.54 -4.01 15.14
C TYR A 202 -8.94 -4.52 13.75
N GLN A 203 -9.80 -3.78 13.06
CA GLN A 203 -10.26 -4.05 11.70
C GLN A 203 -9.89 -2.87 10.81
N TRP A 204 -9.32 -3.14 9.64
CA TRP A 204 -9.03 -2.12 8.65
C TRP A 204 -8.95 -2.72 7.25
N ILE A 205 -9.23 -1.91 6.25
CA ILE A 205 -9.04 -2.24 4.84
C ILE A 205 -7.54 -2.21 4.54
N SER A 206 -6.99 -3.32 4.07
CA SER A 206 -5.55 -3.49 3.91
C SER A 206 -5.09 -3.16 2.49
N ARG A 207 -5.76 -3.73 1.50
CA ARG A 207 -5.49 -3.55 0.07
C ARG A 207 -6.78 -3.51 -0.73
N ILE A 208 -6.72 -2.84 -1.87
CA ILE A 208 -7.81 -2.75 -2.82
C ILE A 208 -7.22 -2.67 -4.23
N THR A 209 -7.96 -3.15 -5.21
CA THR A 209 -7.57 -3.13 -6.61
C THR A 209 -8.81 -3.09 -7.49
N ARG A 210 -8.64 -2.76 -8.77
CA ARG A 210 -9.72 -2.79 -9.75
C ARG A 210 -9.74 -4.14 -10.44
N ASP A 211 -10.91 -4.76 -10.42
CA ASP A 211 -11.20 -5.94 -11.21
C ASP A 211 -11.20 -5.58 -12.71
N PRO A 212 -10.35 -6.19 -13.55
CA PRO A 212 -10.28 -5.85 -14.97
C PRO A 212 -11.51 -6.31 -15.77
N GLU A 213 -12.31 -7.25 -15.28
CA GLU A 213 -13.51 -7.75 -15.96
C GLU A 213 -14.75 -6.93 -15.60
N THR A 214 -14.94 -6.63 -14.32
CA THR A 214 -16.13 -5.93 -13.83
C THR A 214 -15.93 -4.43 -13.68
N HIS A 215 -14.68 -3.98 -13.73
CA HIS A 215 -14.23 -2.62 -13.40
C HIS A 215 -14.58 -2.15 -11.98
N ARG A 216 -15.10 -3.02 -11.11
CA ARG A 216 -15.38 -2.72 -9.71
C ARG A 216 -14.13 -2.83 -8.86
N LEU A 217 -14.16 -2.16 -7.72
CA LEU A 217 -13.09 -2.27 -6.73
C LEU A 217 -13.32 -3.51 -5.87
N VAL A 218 -12.28 -4.33 -5.77
CA VAL A 218 -12.22 -5.53 -4.94
C VAL A 218 -11.13 -5.32 -3.92
N GLY A 219 -11.43 -5.62 -2.66
CA GLY A 219 -10.50 -5.40 -1.56
C GLY A 219 -10.55 -6.51 -0.54
N GLU A 220 -9.68 -6.35 0.44
CA GLU A 220 -9.75 -7.14 1.67
C GLU A 220 -9.34 -6.29 2.86
N GLY A 221 -9.66 -6.81 4.04
CA GLY A 221 -9.24 -6.20 5.29
C GLY A 221 -8.90 -7.21 6.35
N VAL A 222 -8.03 -6.78 7.26
CA VAL A 222 -7.67 -7.54 8.46
C VAL A 222 -8.93 -7.70 9.30
N ARG A 223 -9.32 -8.96 9.54
CA ARG A 223 -10.54 -9.33 10.26
C ARG A 223 -11.83 -8.77 9.63
N ILE A 224 -11.81 -8.53 8.31
CA ILE A 224 -12.98 -8.13 7.50
C ILE A 224 -13.31 -9.20 6.46
N GLY A 225 -12.28 -9.89 5.92
CA GLY A 225 -12.41 -10.80 4.79
C GLY A 225 -12.26 -10.07 3.45
N GLY A 226 -12.57 -10.76 2.36
CA GLY A 226 -12.61 -10.19 1.02
C GLY A 226 -13.95 -9.50 0.75
N PHE A 227 -13.92 -8.47 -0.07
CA PHE A 227 -15.12 -7.72 -0.43
C PHE A 227 -15.05 -7.14 -1.84
N GLU A 228 -16.22 -6.90 -2.42
CA GLU A 228 -16.40 -6.12 -3.64
C GLU A 228 -17.24 -4.87 -3.31
N LEU A 229 -16.86 -3.73 -3.89
CA LEU A 229 -17.58 -2.48 -3.73
C LEU A 229 -18.65 -2.32 -4.82
N THR A 230 -19.65 -1.49 -4.52
CA THR A 230 -20.65 -1.05 -5.50
C THR A 230 -19.99 -0.29 -6.65
N GLU A 231 -20.73 -0.05 -7.75
CA GLU A 231 -20.22 0.61 -8.94
C GLU A 231 -19.65 2.02 -8.67
N ASP A 232 -20.25 2.75 -7.72
CA ASP A 232 -19.76 4.05 -7.26
C ASP A 232 -18.53 3.97 -6.31
N GLY A 233 -18.11 2.76 -5.95
CA GLY A 233 -16.96 2.49 -5.08
C GLY A 233 -17.11 2.94 -3.63
N THR A 234 -18.33 3.29 -3.17
CA THR A 234 -18.55 3.79 -1.79
C THR A 234 -19.27 2.81 -0.87
N GLY A 235 -20.05 1.89 -1.44
CA GLY A 235 -20.83 0.88 -0.74
C GLY A 235 -20.25 -0.53 -0.90
N LEU A 236 -20.81 -1.47 -0.12
CA LEU A 236 -20.45 -2.89 -0.18
C LEU A 236 -21.43 -3.62 -1.10
N ALA A 237 -20.93 -4.22 -2.18
CA ALA A 237 -21.75 -5.07 -3.05
C ALA A 237 -21.81 -6.50 -2.52
N GLU A 238 -20.68 -7.05 -2.10
CA GLU A 238 -20.56 -8.45 -1.65
C GLU A 238 -19.39 -8.63 -0.67
N ARG A 239 -19.47 -9.68 0.16
CA ARG A 239 -18.35 -10.19 0.96
C ARG A 239 -18.10 -11.66 0.66
N PHE A 240 -16.84 -12.04 0.76
CA PHE A 240 -16.41 -13.42 0.57
C PHE A 240 -15.23 -13.75 1.49
N GLU A 241 -15.13 -15.03 1.87
CA GLU A 241 -14.02 -15.51 2.68
C GLU A 241 -12.71 -15.53 1.87
N LEU A 242 -11.59 -15.23 2.53
CA LEU A 242 -10.26 -15.48 2.00
C LEU A 242 -9.87 -16.89 2.45
N ALA A 243 -9.39 -17.72 1.52
CA ALA A 243 -9.10 -19.14 1.76
C ALA A 243 -7.96 -19.34 2.77
#